data_AF-A0A6A6QGK4-F1
#
_entry.id   AF-A0A6A6QGK4-F1
#
_cell.length_a   1.000
_cell.length_b   1.000
_cell.length_c   1.000
_cell.angle_alpha   90.00
_cell.angle_beta   90.00
_cell.angle_gamma   90.00
#
_symmetry.space_group_name_H-M   'P 1'
#
loop_
_entity.id
_entity.type
_entity.pdbx_description
1 polymer ?
#
loop_
_entity_poly.entity_id
_entity_poly.type
_entity_poly.pdbx_seq_one_letter_code
_entity_poly.pdbx_strand_id
1 'polypeptide(L)'
;WGPPAKGPLRTTKATLQQHLAGVSVSSLPKTFRDAVAITRSMELCYLWVDSLCIVQDNKDDWPTEAPRMGSLYSRAHLVIAASGARDSSEGCFLERVAPSSSIEIPYKREGDRDGGHVPPCTKRRYSR
;
A
#
# COMPACT_ATOMS: atom_id res chain seq x y z
N TRP A 1 6.34 4.10 12.10
CA TRP A 1 5.60 4.99 11.18
C TRP A 1 4.55 5.74 11.98
N GLY A 2 4.62 7.06 12.07
CA GLY A 2 3.78 7.87 12.97
C GLY A 2 4.26 7.95 14.44
N PRO A 3 3.68 8.85 15.26
CA PRO A 3 4.05 9.02 16.66
C PRO A 3 3.69 7.78 17.51
N PRO A 4 4.50 7.41 18.53
CA PRO A 4 4.36 6.14 19.26
C PRO A 4 3.01 5.98 19.98
N ALA A 5 2.37 7.07 20.38
CA ALA A 5 1.04 7.08 20.99
C ALA A 5 -0.10 6.73 20.02
N LYS A 6 0.15 6.79 18.70
CA LYS A 6 -0.77 6.41 17.62
C LYS A 6 -0.14 5.33 16.73
N GLY A 7 0.58 4.40 17.36
CA GLY A 7 1.19 3.29 16.62
C GLY A 7 0.13 2.42 15.95
N PRO A 8 0.46 1.78 14.81
CA PRO A 8 -0.45 0.86 14.14
C PRO A 8 -0.82 -0.32 15.03
N LEU A 9 -1.93 -0.98 14.69
CA LEU A 9 -2.31 -2.27 15.28
C LEU A 9 -1.12 -3.23 15.19
N ARG A 10 -0.77 -3.85 16.31
CA ARG A 10 0.42 -4.70 16.41
C ARG A 10 0.17 -5.99 17.17
N THR A 11 0.89 -7.03 16.79
CA THR A 11 0.88 -8.32 17.48
C THR A 11 1.86 -8.29 18.64
N THR A 12 1.39 -8.66 19.82
CA THR A 12 2.20 -8.91 21.02
C THR A 12 1.97 -10.34 21.50
N LYS A 13 2.77 -10.84 22.45
CA LYS A 13 2.56 -12.17 23.03
C LYS A 13 1.14 -12.33 23.58
N ALA A 14 0.58 -11.26 24.15
CA ALA A 14 -0.79 -11.24 24.68
C ALA A 14 -1.86 -11.30 23.58
N THR A 15 -1.65 -10.65 22.42
CA THR A 15 -2.64 -10.60 21.33
C THR A 15 -2.44 -11.65 20.25
N LEU A 16 -1.35 -12.43 20.30
CA LEU A 16 -0.97 -13.42 19.29
C LEU A 16 -2.08 -14.43 19.00
N GLN A 17 -2.65 -15.07 20.04
CA GLN A 17 -3.70 -16.07 19.86
C GLN A 17 -4.96 -15.47 19.24
N GLN A 18 -5.32 -14.24 19.64
CA GLN A 18 -6.45 -13.52 19.07
C GLN A 18 -6.20 -13.19 17.59
N HIS A 19 -5.00 -12.72 17.24
CA HIS A 19 -4.66 -12.40 15.85
C HIS A 19 -4.60 -13.64 14.96
N LEU A 20 -4.13 -14.78 15.48
CA LEU A 20 -4.15 -16.07 14.78
C LEU A 20 -5.56 -16.59 14.52
N ALA A 21 -6.50 -16.37 15.45
CA ALA A 21 -7.91 -16.70 15.25
C ALA A 21 -8.58 -15.82 14.17
N GLY A 22 -8.00 -14.66 13.89
CA GLY A 22 -8.43 -13.74 12.85
C GLY A 22 -8.58 -12.31 13.38
N VAL A 23 -8.29 -11.35 12.52
CA VAL A 23 -8.46 -9.93 12.81
C VAL A 23 -9.58 -9.37 11.95
N SER A 24 -10.55 -8.70 12.57
CA SER A 24 -11.61 -8.04 11.82
C SER A 24 -11.02 -6.93 10.95
N VAL A 25 -11.41 -6.89 9.67
CA VAL A 25 -10.97 -5.83 8.75
C VAL A 25 -11.44 -4.46 9.26
N SER A 26 -12.59 -4.35 9.91
CA SER A 26 -13.10 -3.08 10.43
C SER A 26 -12.23 -2.49 11.55
N SER A 27 -11.54 -3.32 12.34
CA SER A 27 -10.64 -2.89 13.41
C SER A 27 -9.24 -2.50 12.92
N LEU A 28 -8.91 -2.75 11.66
CA LEU A 28 -7.62 -2.39 11.10
C LEU A 28 -7.52 -0.87 10.85
N PRO A 29 -6.32 -0.27 11.01
CA PRO A 29 -6.04 1.07 10.52
C PRO A 29 -6.35 1.19 9.02
N LYS A 30 -6.67 2.41 8.57
CA LYS A 30 -7.12 2.64 7.19
C LYS A 30 -6.13 2.11 6.15
N THR A 31 -4.83 2.33 6.34
CA THR A 31 -3.79 1.83 5.42
C THR A 31 -3.80 0.30 5.32
N PHE A 32 -4.07 -0.41 6.42
CA PHE A 32 -4.11 -1.88 6.42
C PHE A 32 -5.39 -2.39 5.75
N ARG A 33 -6.53 -1.71 5.96
CA ARG A 33 -7.78 -2.01 5.26
C ARG A 33 -7.63 -1.84 3.75
N ASP A 34 -7.02 -0.74 3.33
CA ASP A 34 -6.78 -0.46 1.92
C ASP A 34 -5.80 -1.49 1.35
N ALA A 35 -4.75 -1.88 2.07
CA ALA A 35 -3.86 -2.96 1.67
C ALA A 35 -4.60 -4.29 1.48
N VAL A 36 -5.48 -4.69 2.40
CA VAL A 36 -6.34 -5.88 2.26
C VAL A 36 -7.21 -5.78 1.01
N ALA A 37 -7.80 -4.62 0.73
CA ALA A 37 -8.62 -4.40 -0.46
C ALA A 37 -7.80 -4.53 -1.75
N ILE A 38 -6.60 -3.95 -1.79
CA ILE A 38 -5.66 -4.06 -2.91
C ILE A 38 -5.29 -5.53 -3.15
N THR A 39 -4.84 -6.23 -2.11
CA THR A 39 -4.45 -7.65 -2.18
C THR A 39 -5.59 -8.52 -2.72
N ARG A 40 -6.82 -8.34 -2.21
CA ARG A 40 -8.00 -9.08 -2.68
C ARG A 40 -8.39 -8.75 -4.12
N SER A 41 -8.27 -7.49 -4.55
CA SER A 41 -8.54 -7.09 -5.94
C SER A 41 -7.56 -7.69 -6.95
N MET A 42 -6.40 -8.12 -6.48
CA MET A 42 -5.38 -8.82 -7.28
C MET A 42 -5.44 -10.33 -7.11
N GLU A 43 -6.50 -10.85 -6.49
CA GLU A 43 -6.71 -12.29 -6.26
C GLU A 43 -5.59 -12.96 -5.43
N LEU A 44 -4.87 -12.16 -4.64
CA LEU A 44 -3.85 -12.64 -3.72
C LEU A 44 -4.50 -12.97 -2.37
N CYS A 45 -4.06 -14.09 -1.76
CA CYS A 45 -4.63 -14.57 -0.49
C CYS A 45 -3.84 -14.09 0.74
N TYR A 46 -2.59 -13.69 0.56
CA TYR A 46 -1.67 -13.40 1.65
C TYR A 46 -1.20 -11.95 1.61
N LEU A 47 -1.25 -11.30 2.77
CA LEU A 47 -0.71 -9.97 3.01
C LEU A 47 0.20 -10.05 4.22
N TRP A 48 1.44 -9.61 4.06
CA TRP A 48 2.40 -9.51 5.15
C TRP A 48 2.52 -8.06 5.59
N VAL A 49 2.37 -7.82 6.89
CA VAL A 49 2.55 -6.51 7.53
C VAL A 49 3.42 -6.73 8.76
N ASP A 50 4.58 -6.07 8.80
CA ASP A 50 5.59 -6.22 9.87
C ASP A 50 5.00 -6.20 11.29
N SER A 51 4.15 -5.23 11.58
CA SER A 51 3.51 -5.04 12.88
C SER A 51 2.51 -6.13 13.25
N LEU A 52 1.94 -6.85 12.28
CA LEU A 52 1.00 -7.96 12.50
C LEU A 52 1.69 -9.33 12.45
N CYS A 53 2.67 -9.50 11.58
CA CYS A 53 3.33 -10.78 11.34
C CYS A 53 4.52 -11.05 12.26
N ILE A 54 5.04 -10.01 12.95
CA ILE A 54 6.12 -10.12 13.92
C ILE A 54 5.59 -9.78 15.32
N VAL A 55 5.94 -10.58 16.32
CA VAL A 55 5.59 -10.32 17.73
C VAL A 55 6.47 -9.21 18.29
N GLN A 56 5.90 -8.03 18.51
CA GLN A 56 6.64 -6.79 18.75
C GLN A 56 7.27 -6.69 20.15
N ASP A 57 6.72 -7.39 21.13
CA ASP A 57 7.22 -7.42 22.52
C ASP A 57 8.13 -8.63 22.78
N ASN A 58 8.47 -9.39 21.74
CA ASN A 58 9.47 -10.45 21.85
C ASN A 58 10.85 -9.94 21.44
N LYS A 59 11.77 -9.87 22.40
CA LYS A 59 13.15 -9.41 22.16
C LYS A 59 13.92 -10.32 21.19
N ASP A 60 13.49 -11.57 21.03
CA ASP A 60 14.16 -12.58 20.21
C ASP A 60 13.61 -12.67 18.77
N ASP A 61 12.40 -12.16 18.50
CA ASP A 61 11.79 -12.24 17.16
C ASP A 61 12.31 -11.16 16.23
N TRP A 62 12.53 -9.94 16.72
CA TRP A 62 13.06 -8.85 15.88
C TRP A 62 14.43 -9.16 15.27
N PRO A 63 15.44 -9.67 16.04
CA PRO A 63 16.72 -10.09 15.47
C PRO A 63 16.61 -11.19 14.42
N THR A 64 15.57 -12.02 14.47
CA THR A 64 15.35 -13.12 13.53
C THR A 64 14.66 -12.65 12.25
N GLU A 65 13.68 -11.75 12.37
CA GLU A 65 12.84 -11.31 11.26
C GLU A 65 13.42 -10.10 10.52
N ALA A 66 14.13 -9.19 11.20
CA ALA A 66 14.72 -8.02 10.58
C ALA A 66 15.69 -8.36 9.41
N PRO A 67 16.58 -9.37 9.52
CA PRO A 67 17.43 -9.81 8.39
C PRO A 67 16.64 -10.39 7.21
N ARG A 68 15.44 -10.94 7.48
CA ARG A 68 14.60 -11.59 6.46
C ARG A 68 13.78 -10.58 5.66
N MET A 69 13.51 -9.40 6.21
CA MET A 69 12.67 -8.39 5.55
C MET A 69 13.09 -8.10 4.11
N GLY A 70 14.38 -7.96 3.84
CA GLY A 70 14.88 -7.70 2.48
C GLY A 70 14.53 -8.83 1.50
N SER A 71 14.66 -10.09 1.93
CA SER A 71 14.26 -11.25 1.13
C SER A 71 12.74 -11.36 0.99
N LEU A 72 11.98 -10.91 1.99
CA LEU A 72 10.53 -11.00 1.99
C LEU A 72 9.93 -9.99 1.00
N TYR A 73 10.45 -8.76 1.00
CA TYR A 73 10.08 -7.75 0.01
C TYR A 73 10.52 -8.12 -1.40
N SER A 74 11.73 -8.67 -1.59
CA SER A 74 12.23 -9.01 -2.94
C SER A 74 11.54 -10.21 -3.59
N ARG A 75 10.93 -11.09 -2.78
CA ARG A 75 10.18 -12.27 -3.25
C ARG A 75 8.67 -12.07 -3.27
N ALA A 76 8.17 -10.90 -2.85
CA ALA A 76 6.76 -10.61 -2.89
C ALA A 76 6.29 -10.44 -4.34
N HIS A 77 5.06 -10.88 -4.64
CA HIS A 77 4.42 -10.59 -5.94
C HIS A 77 4.28 -9.08 -6.17
N LEU A 78 4.11 -8.32 -5.08
CA LEU A 78 3.88 -6.89 -5.05
C LEU A 78 4.32 -6.36 -3.68
N VAL A 79 4.86 -5.14 -3.65
CA VAL A 79 5.06 -4.37 -2.42
C VAL A 79 4.17 -3.12 -2.48
N ILE A 80 3.26 -3.00 -1.51
CA ILE A 80 2.38 -1.82 -1.38
C ILE A 80 3.11 -0.75 -0.56
N ALA A 81 3.44 0.37 -1.20
CA ALA A 81 4.02 1.53 -0.54
C ALA A 81 2.99 2.66 -0.41
N ALA A 82 2.53 2.94 0.81
CA ALA A 82 1.62 4.05 1.10
C ALA A 82 2.38 5.40 1.21
N SER A 83 3.21 5.72 0.22
CA SER A 83 4.19 6.83 0.29
C SER A 83 3.57 8.22 0.42
N GLY A 84 2.30 8.38 0.06
CA GLY A 84 1.58 9.64 0.21
C GLY A 84 0.91 9.83 1.57
N ALA A 85 0.90 8.81 2.43
CA ALA A 85 0.30 8.88 3.76
C ALA A 85 1.35 9.33 4.80
N ARG A 86 0.89 9.98 5.88
CA ARG A 86 1.73 10.39 7.03
C ARG A 86 1.86 9.29 8.07
N ASP A 87 0.77 8.55 8.28
CA ASP A 87 0.69 7.42 9.20
C ASP A 87 -0.36 6.38 8.75
N SER A 88 -0.49 5.29 9.50
CA SER A 88 -1.39 4.16 9.16
C SER A 88 -2.89 4.50 9.12
N SER A 89 -3.29 5.71 9.52
CA SER A 89 -4.67 6.17 9.53
C SER A 89 -5.12 6.83 8.21
N GLU A 90 -4.21 7.23 7.33
CA GLU A 90 -4.56 8.01 6.13
C GLU A 90 -4.98 7.15 4.93
N GLY A 91 -4.48 5.91 4.82
CA GLY A 91 -4.84 4.99 3.75
C GLY A 91 -3.89 4.98 2.54
N CYS A 92 -4.21 4.14 1.56
CA CYS A 92 -3.53 4.06 0.27
C CYS A 92 -4.30 4.78 -0.84
N PHE A 93 -5.62 4.94 -0.70
CA PHE A 93 -6.49 5.60 -1.67
C PHE A 93 -6.62 7.09 -1.34
N LEU A 94 -5.57 7.85 -1.64
CA LEU A 94 -5.56 9.30 -1.44
C LEU A 94 -6.33 10.00 -2.55
N GLU A 95 -7.03 11.07 -2.18
CA GLU A 95 -7.72 11.91 -3.16
C GLU A 95 -6.68 12.58 -4.06
N ARG A 96 -6.81 12.35 -5.37
CA ARG A 96 -5.95 12.99 -6.34
C ARG A 96 -6.47 14.41 -6.56
N VAL A 97 -5.76 15.40 -6.02
CA VAL A 97 -5.98 16.79 -6.41
C VAL A 97 -5.67 16.92 -7.90
N ALA A 98 -6.68 17.28 -8.70
CA ALA A 98 -6.46 17.56 -10.10
C ALA A 98 -5.51 18.76 -10.20
N PRO A 99 -4.44 18.68 -11.02
CA PRO A 99 -3.60 19.86 -11.24
C PRO A 99 -4.47 20.97 -11.82
N SER A 100 -4.25 22.20 -11.35
CA SER A 100 -5.01 23.39 -11.79
C SER A 100 -4.85 23.69 -13.28
N SER A 101 -3.81 23.16 -13.91
CA SER A 101 -3.56 23.22 -15.34
C SER A 101 -3.02 21.88 -15.85
N SER A 102 -3.60 21.39 -16.95
CA SER A 102 -2.97 20.36 -17.78
C SER A 102 -2.06 21.05 -18.79
N ILE A 103 -0.81 20.60 -18.90
CA ILE A 103 0.08 20.98 -19.99
C ILE A 103 0.03 19.91 -21.08
N GLU A 104 -0.05 20.34 -22.34
CA GLU A 104 0.10 19.43 -23.47
C GLU A 104 1.59 19.22 -23.73
N ILE A 105 2.03 17.97 -23.68
CA ILE A 105 3.41 17.63 -24.04
C ILE A 105 3.43 17.32 -25.54
N PRO A 106 4.16 18.12 -26.36
CA PRO A 106 4.26 17.84 -27.78
C PRO A 106 4.99 16.51 -28.00
N TYR A 107 4.35 15.57 -28.70
CA TYR A 107 4.92 14.29 -29.11
C TYR A 107 5.06 14.27 -30.63
N LYS A 108 6.27 14.02 -31.13
CA LYS A 108 6.53 13.84 -32.57
C LYS A 108 6.89 12.38 -32.82
N ARG A 109 6.06 11.67 -33.58
CA ARG A 109 6.37 10.30 -34.01
C ARG A 109 7.36 10.36 -35.18
N GLU A 110 8.35 9.48 -35.17
CA GLU A 110 9.39 9.43 -36.22
C GLU A 110 8.73 9.06 -37.56
N GLY A 111 8.75 9.98 -38.52
CA GLY A 111 8.12 9.84 -39.84
C GLY A 111 6.90 10.73 -40.11
N ASP A 112 6.40 11.48 -39.12
CA ASP A 112 5.27 12.40 -39.30
C ASP A 112 5.75 13.72 -39.94
N ARG A 113 5.33 13.97 -41.19
CA ARG A 113 5.74 15.16 -41.96
C ARG A 113 4.96 16.43 -41.62
N ASP A 114 3.85 16.32 -40.89
CA ASP A 114 3.14 17.44 -40.28
C ASP A 114 2.56 16.97 -38.95
N GLY A 115 2.82 17.72 -37.87
CA GLY A 115 2.58 17.28 -36.49
C GLY A 115 1.15 16.79 -36.22
N GLY A 116 0.97 15.47 -36.19
CA GLY A 116 -0.29 14.82 -35.85
C GLY A 116 -0.66 15.01 -34.39
N HIS A 117 -1.86 15.58 -34.18
CA HIS A 117 -2.49 15.74 -32.87
C HIS A 117 -3.02 14.38 -32.38
N VAL A 118 -2.48 13.85 -31.29
CA VAL A 118 -3.08 12.72 -30.56
C VAL A 118 -4.06 13.32 -29.55
N PRO A 119 -5.36 12.97 -29.58
CA PRO A 119 -6.29 13.48 -28.59
C PRO A 119 -5.82 13.12 -27.19
N PRO A 120 -5.97 14.01 -26.19
CA PRO A 120 -5.58 13.72 -24.82
C PRO A 120 -6.24 12.41 -24.39
N CYS A 121 -5.47 11.53 -23.73
CA CYS A 121 -5.98 10.32 -23.12
C CYS A 121 -7.17 10.68 -22.21
N THR A 122 -8.38 10.58 -22.75
CA THR A 122 -9.59 10.84 -21.98
C THR A 122 -9.65 9.77 -20.92
N LYS A 123 -9.58 10.19 -19.66
CA LYS A 123 -9.71 9.29 -18.52
C LYS A 123 -11.05 8.57 -18.69
N ARG A 124 -11.00 7.28 -19.01
CA ARG A 124 -12.17 6.41 -18.97
C ARG A 124 -12.69 6.50 -17.54
N ARG A 125 -13.80 7.22 -17.33
CA ARG A 125 -14.51 7.24 -16.05
C ARG A 125 -14.95 5.81 -15.82
N TYR A 126 -14.36 5.13 -14.84
CA TYR A 126 -14.92 3.91 -14.30
C TYR A 126 -16.16 4.34 -13.50
N SER A 127 -17.33 4.20 -14.12
CA SER A 127 -18.61 4.30 -13.41
C SER A 127 -18.75 3.08 -12.50
N ARG A 128 -19.17 3.32 -11.26
CA ARG A 128 -19.49 2.27 -10.28
C ARG A 128 -20.65 1.40 -10.75
#